data_AF-A0A438WED9-F1
#
_entry.id   AF-A0A438WED9-F1
#
_cell.length_a   1.000
_cell.length_b   1.000
_cell.length_c   1.000
_cell.angle_alpha   90.00
_cell.angle_beta   90.00
_cell.angle_gamma   90.00
#
_symmetry.space_group_name_H-M   'P 1'
#
loop_
_entity.id
_entity.type
_entity.pdbx_description
1 polymer ?
#
loop_
_entity_poly.entity_id
_entity_poly.type
_entity_poly.pdbx_seq_one_letter_code
_entity_poly.pdbx_strand_id
1 'polypeptide(L)'
;LGEHEMAFAGWMADIADPDNFLYTLWSEQAASAIPTQNGSFYKSDAFSDLLVKAKRVSDQKEREALYLKAQEIIHKDAPYVPLAYPYSVVPHLSKVKGYKTTGVSVNRFFKVYLEK
;
A
#
# COMPACT_ATOMS: atom_id res chain seq x y z
N LEU A 1 -8.43 -2.88 -21.41
CA LEU A 1 -8.06 -2.14 -20.18
C LEU A 1 -7.62 -3.17 -19.17
N GLY A 2 -6.40 -3.09 -18.65
CA GLY A 2 -5.79 -4.23 -17.96
C GLY A 2 -5.42 -5.32 -18.96
N GLU A 3 -4.46 -5.05 -19.83
CA GLU A 3 -4.06 -5.96 -20.92
C GLU A 3 -3.50 -7.29 -20.41
N HIS A 4 -3.07 -7.34 -19.15
CA HIS A 4 -2.46 -8.50 -18.53
C HIS A 4 -3.49 -9.50 -18.00
N GLU A 5 -3.22 -10.80 -18.19
CA GLU A 5 -3.86 -11.86 -17.42
C GLU A 5 -3.22 -11.99 -16.02
N MET A 6 -1.88 -11.88 -15.98
CA MET A 6 -1.08 -11.85 -14.76
C MET A 6 0.06 -10.83 -14.92
N ALA A 7 0.41 -10.16 -13.83
CA ALA A 7 1.52 -9.22 -13.80
C ALA A 7 2.15 -9.18 -12.40
N PHE A 8 3.44 -8.83 -12.33
CA PHE A 8 4.05 -8.46 -11.07
C PHE A 8 3.56 -7.07 -10.63
N ALA A 9 3.28 -6.93 -9.34
CA ALA A 9 2.87 -5.66 -8.74
C ALA A 9 3.67 -5.41 -7.45
N GLY A 10 3.82 -4.14 -7.08
CA GLY A 10 4.50 -3.72 -5.87
C GLY A 10 4.03 -2.35 -5.42
N TRP A 11 4.17 -2.07 -4.14
CA TRP A 11 3.78 -0.79 -3.54
C TRP A 11 4.77 -0.38 -2.45
N MET A 12 5.06 0.91 -2.38
CA MET A 12 5.74 1.54 -1.24
C MET A 12 4.74 2.49 -0.60
N ALA A 13 4.61 2.43 0.72
CA ALA A 13 3.66 3.28 1.44
C ALA A 13 3.95 4.77 1.18
N ASP A 14 2.92 5.53 0.79
CA ASP A 14 2.99 6.99 0.74
C ASP A 14 2.76 7.61 2.11
N ILE A 15 1.90 6.95 2.91
CA ILE A 15 1.60 7.26 4.31
C ILE A 15 1.46 5.96 5.09
N ALA A 16 1.70 6.01 6.40
CA ALA A 16 1.58 4.85 7.29
C ALA A 16 0.12 4.59 7.71
N ASP A 17 -0.76 4.36 6.73
CA ASP A 17 -2.19 4.09 6.95
C ASP A 17 -2.66 2.92 6.06
N PRO A 18 -3.42 1.92 6.58
CA PRO A 18 -3.94 0.82 5.77
C PRO A 18 -4.75 1.28 4.56
N ASP A 19 -5.37 2.46 4.63
CA ASP A 19 -6.11 3.07 3.54
C ASP A 19 -5.28 3.23 2.27
N ASN A 20 -4.01 3.63 2.42
CA ASN A 20 -3.11 3.87 1.30
C ASN A 20 -2.83 2.60 0.49
N PHE A 21 -2.99 1.42 1.09
CA PHE A 21 -2.95 0.13 0.40
C PHE A 21 -4.35 -0.35 0.04
N LEU A 22 -5.20 -0.61 1.04
CA LEU A 22 -6.47 -1.31 0.89
C LEU A 22 -7.44 -0.56 -0.03
N TYR A 23 -7.62 0.75 0.18
CA TYR A 23 -8.58 1.52 -0.61
C TYR A 23 -8.00 1.89 -1.98
N THR A 24 -6.76 2.38 -2.00
CA THR A 24 -6.12 2.84 -3.25
C THR A 24 -5.93 1.72 -4.27
N LEU A 25 -5.66 0.48 -3.82
CA LEU A 25 -5.25 -0.62 -4.70
C LEU A 25 -6.31 -1.72 -4.83
N TRP A 26 -7.24 -1.85 -3.90
CA TRP A 26 -8.13 -3.02 -3.85
C TRP A 26 -9.62 -2.67 -3.78
N SER A 27 -9.98 -1.40 -3.64
CA SER A 27 -11.40 -1.01 -3.64
C SER A 27 -12.01 -1.04 -5.04
N GLU A 28 -13.34 -1.11 -5.08
CA GLU A 28 -14.09 -0.92 -6.32
C GLU A 28 -13.91 0.48 -6.92
N GLN A 29 -13.76 1.50 -6.06
CA GLN A 29 -13.46 2.85 -6.50
C GLN A 29 -12.13 2.89 -7.28
N ALA A 30 -11.11 2.19 -6.80
CA ALA A 30 -9.84 2.08 -7.52
C ALA A 30 -10.01 1.33 -8.85
N ALA A 31 -10.76 0.22 -8.86
CA ALA A 31 -11.02 -0.57 -10.08
C ALA A 31 -11.81 0.21 -11.16
N SER A 32 -12.66 1.15 -10.75
CA SER A 32 -13.45 1.98 -11.68
C SER A 32 -12.63 3.04 -12.44
N ALA A 33 -11.47 3.43 -11.91
CA ALA A 33 -10.64 4.47 -12.51
C ALA A 33 -9.91 3.95 -13.76
N ILE A 34 -9.75 4.81 -14.77
CA ILE A 34 -8.99 4.50 -15.99
C ILE A 34 -7.98 5.63 -16.20
N PRO A 35 -6.66 5.35 -16.14
CA PRO A 35 -6.03 4.07 -15.77
C PRO A 35 -6.26 3.70 -14.29
N THR A 36 -6.23 2.40 -13.97
CA THR A 36 -6.45 1.89 -12.61
C THR A 36 -5.14 1.54 -11.91
N GLN A 37 -5.12 1.67 -10.58
CA GLN A 37 -4.09 1.08 -9.71
C GLN A 37 -4.54 -0.26 -9.11
N ASN A 38 -5.81 -0.63 -9.24
CA ASN A 38 -6.32 -1.95 -8.89
C ASN A 38 -6.06 -2.90 -10.07
N GLY A 39 -4.83 -3.40 -10.15
CA GLY A 39 -4.38 -4.27 -11.25
C GLY A 39 -5.09 -5.63 -11.31
N SER A 40 -5.69 -6.07 -10.20
CA SER A 40 -6.51 -7.30 -10.16
C SER A 40 -7.96 -7.06 -10.59
N PHE A 41 -8.37 -5.80 -10.79
CA PHE A 41 -9.77 -5.43 -10.99
C PHE A 41 -10.69 -6.04 -9.94
N TYR A 42 -10.19 -6.15 -8.70
CA TYR A 42 -10.95 -6.76 -7.60
C TYR A 42 -12.15 -5.89 -7.27
N LYS A 43 -13.34 -6.51 -7.24
CA LYS A 43 -14.61 -5.86 -6.92
C LYS A 43 -15.37 -6.67 -5.89
N SER A 44 -15.56 -6.09 -4.71
CA SER A 44 -16.30 -6.67 -3.60
C SER A 44 -16.90 -5.54 -2.77
N ASP A 45 -18.23 -5.46 -2.76
CA ASP A 45 -18.98 -4.49 -1.97
C ASP A 45 -18.65 -4.67 -0.49
N ALA A 46 -18.66 -5.92 0.01
CA ALA A 46 -18.40 -6.23 1.42
C ALA A 46 -17.01 -5.76 1.89
N PHE A 47 -16.00 -5.89 1.03
CA PHE A 47 -14.66 -5.37 1.29
C PHE A 47 -14.66 -3.83 1.24
N SER A 48 -15.16 -3.24 0.15
CA SER A 48 -15.12 -1.79 -0.09
C SER A 48 -15.91 -1.02 0.98
N ASP A 49 -17.06 -1.53 1.42
CA ASP A 49 -17.89 -0.93 2.45
C ASP A 49 -17.19 -0.84 3.81
N LEU A 50 -16.42 -1.86 4.19
CA LEU A 50 -15.61 -1.81 5.42
C LEU A 50 -14.54 -0.72 5.33
N LEU A 51 -13.90 -0.57 4.18
CA LEU A 51 -12.91 0.48 3.97
C LEU A 51 -13.54 1.89 4.01
N VAL A 52 -14.71 2.07 3.39
CA VAL A 52 -15.45 3.34 3.45
C VAL A 52 -15.83 3.66 4.89
N LYS A 53 -16.32 2.70 5.67
CA LYS A 53 -16.60 2.88 7.10
C LYS A 53 -15.33 3.27 7.88
N ALA A 54 -14.20 2.61 7.61
CA ALA A 54 -12.93 2.90 8.28
C ALA A 54 -12.38 4.30 7.99
N LYS A 55 -12.79 4.95 6.89
CA LYS A 55 -12.48 6.35 6.60
C LYS A 55 -13.37 7.36 7.33
N ARG A 56 -14.51 6.93 7.91
CA ARG A 56 -15.51 7.82 8.53
C ARG A 56 -15.35 7.95 10.04
N VAL A 57 -14.54 7.10 10.65
CA VAL A 57 -14.17 7.17 12.07
C VAL A 57 -12.69 7.53 12.19
N SER A 58 -12.33 8.30 13.22
CA SER A 58 -10.94 8.71 13.48
C SER A 58 -10.25 7.89 14.58
N ASP A 59 -11.02 7.17 15.41
CA ASP A 59 -10.47 6.31 16.44
C ASP A 59 -9.68 5.14 15.81
N GLN A 60 -8.43 4.98 16.23
CA GLN A 60 -7.55 4.00 15.61
C GLN A 60 -7.98 2.55 15.87
N LYS A 61 -8.60 2.25 17.02
CA LYS A 61 -9.04 0.89 17.38
C LYS A 61 -10.31 0.50 16.66
N GLU A 62 -11.24 1.43 16.47
CA GLU A 62 -12.41 1.23 15.62
C GLU A 62 -11.99 0.97 14.16
N ARG A 63 -11.04 1.75 13.65
CA ARG A 63 -10.48 1.54 12.29
C ARG A 63 -9.77 0.20 12.17
N GLU A 64 -8.96 -0.17 13.15
CA GLU A 64 -8.26 -1.46 13.20
C GLU A 64 -9.24 -2.64 13.10
N ALA A 65 -10.33 -2.62 13.88
CA ALA A 65 -11.34 -3.68 13.83
C ALA A 65 -12.02 -3.82 12.46
N LEU A 66 -12.22 -2.71 11.74
CA LEU A 66 -12.76 -2.72 10.38
C LEU A 66 -11.74 -3.25 9.36
N TYR A 67 -10.47 -2.82 9.46
CA TYR A 67 -9.42 -3.29 8.57
C TYR A 67 -9.06 -4.76 8.77
N LEU A 68 -9.16 -5.30 9.99
CA LEU A 68 -8.96 -6.74 10.23
C LEU A 68 -10.00 -7.57 9.47
N LYS A 69 -11.28 -7.19 9.54
CA LYS A 69 -12.36 -7.84 8.77
C LYS A 69 -12.18 -7.70 7.27
N ALA A 70 -11.72 -6.54 6.79
CA ALA A 70 -11.43 -6.34 5.37
C ALA A 70 -10.29 -7.27 4.90
N GLN A 71 -9.26 -7.47 5.71
CA GLN A 71 -8.16 -8.40 5.42
C GLN A 71 -8.62 -9.86 5.38
N GLU A 72 -9.56 -10.27 6.23
CA GLU A 72 -10.17 -11.61 6.18
C GLU A 72 -10.91 -11.85 4.85
N ILE A 73 -11.68 -10.86 4.38
CA ILE A 73 -12.43 -10.96 3.11
C ILE A 73 -11.48 -11.07 1.92
N ILE A 74 -10.51 -10.18 1.79
CA ILE A 74 -9.59 -10.21 0.63
C ILE A 74 -8.70 -11.45 0.66
N HIS A 75 -8.36 -11.97 1.85
CA HIS A 75 -7.68 -13.26 1.98
C HIS A 75 -8.55 -14.41 1.47
N LYS A 76 -9.82 -14.47 1.89
CA LYS A 76 -10.78 -15.50 1.45
C LYS A 76 -11.04 -15.46 -0.05
N ASP A 77 -11.11 -14.26 -0.63
CA ASP A 77 -11.40 -14.06 -2.05
C ASP A 77 -10.18 -14.32 -2.95
N ALA A 78 -8.97 -14.25 -2.38
CA ALA A 78 -7.69 -14.48 -3.06
C ALA A 78 -7.57 -13.83 -4.47
N PRO A 79 -7.85 -12.52 -4.63
CA PRO A 79 -7.78 -11.86 -5.95
C PRO A 79 -6.33 -11.61 -6.43
N TYR A 80 -5.34 -12.06 -5.66
CA TYR A 80 -3.92 -11.97 -5.95
C TYR A 80 -3.15 -13.05 -5.19
N VAL A 81 -1.89 -13.26 -5.56
CA VAL A 81 -0.95 -14.13 -4.83
C VAL A 81 0.00 -13.24 -4.01
N PRO A 82 -0.08 -13.22 -2.67
CA PRO A 82 0.88 -12.48 -1.86
C PRO A 82 2.26 -13.15 -1.94
N LEU A 83 3.30 -12.37 -2.27
CA LEU A 83 4.66 -12.89 -2.44
C LEU A 83 5.58 -12.53 -1.27
N ALA A 84 5.79 -11.25 -1.00
CA ALA A 84 6.78 -10.80 -0.02
C ALA A 84 6.51 -9.38 0.52
N TYR A 85 7.09 -9.09 1.68
CA TYR A 85 7.37 -7.74 2.16
C TYR A 85 8.89 -7.50 2.14
N PRO A 86 9.46 -6.94 1.05
CA PRO A 86 10.91 -6.83 0.88
C PRO A 86 11.55 -5.88 1.89
N TYR A 87 12.77 -6.20 2.34
CA TYR A 87 13.59 -5.25 3.10
C TYR A 87 14.08 -4.12 2.19
N SER A 88 14.13 -2.89 2.73
CA SER A 88 14.81 -1.76 2.08
C SER A 88 16.32 -1.92 2.26
N VAL A 89 16.99 -2.42 1.21
CA VAL A 89 18.44 -2.62 1.19
C VAL A 89 19.08 -1.56 0.29
N VAL A 90 19.82 -0.64 0.90
CA VAL A 90 20.41 0.51 0.19
C VAL A 90 21.93 0.55 0.40
N PRO A 91 22.73 0.04 -0.57
CA PRO A 91 24.18 0.20 -0.55
C PRO A 91 24.59 1.66 -0.70
N HIS A 92 25.59 2.11 0.06
CA HIS A 92 26.19 3.43 -0.11
C HIS A 92 27.65 3.44 0.31
N LEU A 93 28.41 4.43 -0.16
CA LEU A 93 29.77 4.68 0.34
C LEU A 93 29.70 5.09 1.82
N SER A 94 30.68 4.67 2.63
CA SER A 94 30.72 4.97 4.07
C SER A 94 30.69 6.47 4.40
N LYS A 95 31.23 7.31 3.51
CA LYS A 95 31.22 8.78 3.62
C LYS A 95 29.84 9.40 3.40
N VAL A 96 28.87 8.69 2.84
CA VAL A 96 27.48 9.17 2.70
C VAL A 96 26.78 8.99 4.04
N LYS A 97 26.37 10.10 4.66
CA LYS A 97 25.64 10.12 5.93
C LYS A 97 24.28 10.79 5.76
N GLY A 98 23.38 10.56 6.71
CA GLY A 98 22.09 11.24 6.80
C GLY A 98 20.95 10.66 5.96
N TYR A 99 21.24 9.74 5.02
CA TYR A 99 20.21 8.95 4.33
C TYR A 99 19.47 8.05 5.33
N LYS A 100 18.16 7.85 5.11
CA LYS A 100 17.31 7.00 5.95
C LYS A 100 16.43 6.12 5.07
N THR A 101 16.43 4.82 5.35
CA THR A 101 15.52 3.84 4.72
C THR A 101 14.13 3.80 5.36
N THR A 102 13.99 4.34 6.57
CA THR A 102 12.75 4.35 7.35
C THR A 102 11.79 5.47 6.93
N GLY A 103 10.49 5.23 7.09
CA GLY A 103 9.45 6.21 6.80
C GLY A 103 9.07 6.24 5.32
N VAL A 104 8.51 7.37 4.87
CA VAL A 104 8.02 7.58 3.51
C VAL A 104 8.77 8.72 2.83
N SER A 105 8.72 8.78 1.50
CA SER A 105 9.48 9.75 0.70
C SER A 105 10.98 9.77 1.09
N VAL A 106 11.59 8.57 1.08
CA VAL A 106 12.95 8.30 1.58
C VAL A 106 14.04 8.90 0.70
N ASN A 107 13.74 9.22 -0.55
CA ASN A 107 14.69 9.79 -1.52
C ASN A 107 14.77 11.32 -1.47
N ARG A 108 14.54 11.92 -0.30
CA ARG A 108 14.78 13.35 -0.05
C ARG A 108 16.22 13.56 0.42
N PHE A 109 17.02 14.29 -0.35
CA PHE A 109 18.47 14.42 -0.11
C PHE A 109 18.90 15.62 0.74
N PHE A 110 17.98 16.51 1.12
CA PHE A 110 18.25 17.69 1.96
C PHE A 110 18.91 17.43 3.33
N LYS A 111 18.93 16.19 3.83
CA LYS A 111 19.64 15.79 5.07
C LYS A 111 20.87 14.93 4.80
N VAL A 112 21.15 14.60 3.54
CA VAL A 112 22.28 13.77 3.14
C VAL A 112 23.53 14.65 3.01
N TYR A 113 24.66 14.17 3.52
CA TYR A 113 25.94 14.86 3.43
C TYR A 113 27.10 13.88 3.23
N LEU A 114 28.23 14.41 2.76
CA LEU A 114 29.50 13.69 2.71
C LEU A 114 30.31 14.05 3.94
N GLU A 115 30.64 13.04 4.75
CA GLU A 115 31.63 13.13 5.83
C GLU A 115 32.97 13.59 5.22
N LYS A 116 33.57 14.61 5.83
CA LYS A 116 34.84 15.21 5.42
C LYS A 116 35.92 14.81 6.41
#